data_AF-A0A2D7EYQ5-F1
#
_entry.id   AF-A0A2D7EYQ5-F1
#
_cell.length_a   1.000
_cell.length_b   1.000
_cell.length_c   1.000
_cell.angle_alpha   90.00
_cell.angle_beta   90.00
_cell.angle_gamma   90.00
#
_symmetry.space_group_name_H-M   'P 1'
#
loop_
_entity.id
_entity.type
_entity.pdbx_description
1 polymer ?
#
loop_
_entity_poly.entity_id
_entity_poly.type
_entity_poly.pdbx_seq_one_letter_code
_entity_poly.pdbx_strand_id
1 'polypeptide(L)'
;MNIIEQLGIAPYEEGGLVSNVYTGSICMLTAEELAVYDFIIGAENTLMYDSKEMDEDAVYKLRTDFHRGLNWFKQTNARVYMELLD
;
A
#
# COMPACT_ATOMS: atom_id res chain seq x y z
N MET A 1 3.98 -2.54 17.57
CA MET A 1 3.27 -3.20 16.46
C MET A 1 3.83 -2.65 15.17
N ASN A 2 4.41 -3.48 14.32
CA ASN A 2 4.97 -3.03 13.04
C ASN A 2 3.83 -2.72 12.04
N ILE A 3 4.16 -2.19 10.86
CA ILE A 3 3.12 -1.79 9.88
C ILE A 3 2.33 -2.99 9.37
N ILE A 4 2.97 -4.14 9.19
CA ILE A 4 2.36 -5.40 8.74
C ILE A 4 1.23 -5.83 9.69
N GLU A 5 1.51 -5.86 10.99
CA GLU A 5 0.54 -6.16 12.05
C GLU A 5 -0.57 -5.10 12.13
N GLN A 6 -0.24 -3.82 11.94
CA GLN A 6 -1.21 -2.72 11.96
C GLN A 6 -2.20 -2.74 10.79
N LEU A 7 -1.76 -3.23 9.63
CA LEU A 7 -2.60 -3.39 8.45
C LEU A 7 -3.28 -4.77 8.41
N GLY A 8 -2.83 -5.71 9.24
CA GLY A 8 -3.35 -7.08 9.24
C GLY A 8 -3.00 -7.83 7.96
N ILE A 9 -1.85 -7.53 7.37
CA ILE A 9 -1.36 -8.16 6.13
C ILE A 9 -0.26 -9.18 6.44
N ALA A 10 0.07 -10.04 5.47
CA ALA A 10 1.18 -10.97 5.59
C ALA A 10 2.47 -10.34 5.03
N PRO A 11 3.64 -10.56 5.66
CA PRO A 11 4.91 -10.14 5.09
C PRO A 11 5.27 -11.05 3.89
N TYR A 12 6.02 -10.49 2.94
CA TYR A 12 6.74 -11.31 1.97
C TYR A 12 8.04 -11.86 2.56
N GLU A 13 8.56 -12.94 1.97
CA GLU A 13 9.88 -13.48 2.33
C GLU A 13 11.01 -12.66 1.71
N GLU A 14 10.79 -12.11 0.51
CA GLU A 14 11.77 -11.34 -0.24
C GLU A 14 11.15 -10.06 -0.81
N GLY A 15 12.02 -9.08 -1.09
CA GLY A 15 11.66 -7.83 -1.76
C GLY A 15 11.59 -7.99 -3.28
N GLY A 16 11.46 -6.87 -3.99
CA GLY A 16 11.34 -6.90 -5.44
C GLY A 16 11.46 -5.54 -6.13
N LEU A 17 11.60 -5.59 -7.46
CA LEU A 17 11.55 -4.41 -8.32
C LEU A 17 10.12 -4.11 -8.71
N VAL A 18 9.69 -2.88 -8.47
CA VAL A 18 8.37 -2.37 -8.87
C VAL A 18 8.54 -1.20 -9.82
N SER A 19 7.75 -1.19 -10.89
CA SER A 19 7.71 -0.10 -11.88
C SER A 19 6.40 0.66 -11.83
N ASN A 20 6.45 1.99 -11.76
CA ASN A 20 5.29 2.85 -11.96
C ASN A 20 4.79 2.75 -13.41
N VAL A 21 3.52 2.40 -13.60
CA VAL A 21 2.93 2.16 -14.92
C VAL A 21 2.72 3.44 -15.75
N TYR A 22 2.71 4.61 -15.12
CA TYR A 22 2.51 5.90 -15.78
C TYR A 22 3.83 6.58 -16.15
N THR A 23 4.82 6.52 -15.26
CA THR A 23 6.10 7.23 -15.43
C THR A 23 7.25 6.33 -15.86
N GLY A 24 7.13 5.02 -15.64
CA GLY A 24 8.20 4.04 -15.83
C GLY A 24 9.28 4.07 -14.75
N SER A 25 9.13 4.87 -13.68
CA SER A 25 10.06 4.88 -12.54
C SER A 25 10.14 3.50 -11.89
N ILE A 26 11.35 3.08 -11.51
CA ILE A 26 11.59 1.76 -10.90
C ILE A 26 12.19 1.95 -9.50
N CYS A 27 11.61 1.27 -8.52
CA CYS A 27 12.13 1.20 -7.16
C CYS A 27 12.40 -0.26 -6.76
N MET A 28 13.51 -0.48 -6.06
CA MET A 28 13.76 -1.73 -5.33
C MET A 28 13.10 -1.60 -3.95
N LEU A 29 12.17 -2.49 -3.65
CA LEU A 29 11.47 -2.55 -2.37
C LEU A 29 12.00 -3.71 -1.54
N THR A 30 12.12 -3.49 -0.24
CA THR A 30 12.28 -4.58 0.74
C THR A 30 11.02 -5.43 0.82
N ALA A 31 11.11 -6.60 1.45
CA ALA A 31 9.94 -7.49 1.61
C ALA A 31 8.77 -6.82 2.35
N GLU A 32 9.07 -6.00 3.36
CA GLU A 32 8.06 -5.23 4.10
C GLU A 32 7.43 -4.14 3.23
N GLU A 33 8.25 -3.35 2.51
CA GLU A 33 7.76 -2.32 1.60
C GLU A 33 6.91 -2.89 0.48
N LEU A 34 7.30 -4.03 -0.09
CA LEU A 34 6.55 -4.68 -1.16
C LEU A 34 5.16 -5.14 -0.67
N ALA A 35 5.07 -5.70 0.55
CA ALA A 35 3.79 -6.10 1.13
C ALA A 35 2.87 -4.90 1.38
N VAL A 36 3.41 -3.80 1.89
CA VAL A 36 2.64 -2.56 2.12
C VAL A 36 2.25 -1.91 0.80
N TYR A 37 3.13 -1.91 -0.21
CA TYR A 37 2.84 -1.40 -1.55
C TYR A 37 1.66 -2.14 -2.18
N ASP A 38 1.71 -3.47 -2.23
CA ASP A 38 0.62 -4.28 -2.80
C ASP A 38 -0.70 -4.07 -2.05
N PHE A 39 -0.65 -3.96 -0.73
CA PHE A 39 -1.82 -3.61 0.07
C PHE A 39 -2.42 -2.26 -0.36
N ILE A 40 -1.59 -1.21 -0.53
CA ILE A 40 -2.06 0.12 -0.92
C ILE A 40 -2.73 0.08 -2.30
N ILE A 41 -2.10 -0.56 -3.28
CA ILE A 41 -2.65 -0.69 -4.64
C ILE A 41 -3.96 -1.49 -4.63
N GLY A 42 -4.01 -2.59 -3.88
CA GLY A 42 -5.23 -3.39 -3.72
C GLY A 42 -6.35 -2.61 -3.04
N ALA A 43 -6.03 -1.86 -1.99
CA ALA A 43 -6.97 -1.02 -1.26
C ALA A 43 -7.51 0.11 -2.12
N GLU A 44 -6.66 0.79 -2.91
CA GLU A 44 -7.09 1.82 -3.85
C GLU A 44 -8.10 1.28 -4.86
N ASN A 45 -7.77 0.16 -5.52
CA ASN A 45 -8.65 -0.48 -6.50
C ASN A 45 -9.99 -0.88 -5.87
N THR A 46 -9.96 -1.52 -4.70
CA THR A 46 -11.17 -1.94 -3.99
C THR A 46 -12.04 -0.73 -3.62
N LEU A 47 -11.42 0.36 -3.12
CA LEU A 47 -12.13 1.58 -2.77
C LEU A 47 -12.75 2.27 -3.99
N MET A 48 -12.10 2.22 -5.15
CA MET A 48 -12.60 2.84 -6.39
C MET A 48 -13.72 2.04 -7.06
N TYR A 49 -13.60 0.72 -7.14
CA TYR A 49 -14.46 -0.10 -8.00
C TYR A 49 -15.50 -0.93 -7.23
N ASP A 50 -15.17 -1.40 -6.02
CA ASP A 50 -15.95 -2.44 -5.33
C ASP A 50 -16.65 -1.95 -4.05
N SER A 51 -16.29 -0.76 -3.55
CA SER A 51 -16.74 -0.25 -2.24
C SER A 51 -18.24 -0.05 -2.09
N LYS A 52 -19.01 0.02 -3.18
CA LYS A 52 -20.47 0.25 -3.14
C LYS A 52 -21.27 -0.93 -2.60
N GLU A 53 -20.74 -2.15 -2.76
CA GLU A 53 -21.39 -3.39 -2.34
C GLU A 53 -20.83 -3.90 -0.99
N MET A 54 -19.94 -3.13 -0.37
CA MET A 54 -19.27 -3.48 0.89
C MET A 54 -19.98 -2.85 2.09
N ASP A 55 -19.82 -3.49 3.25
CA ASP A 55 -20.23 -2.94 4.53
C ASP A 55 -19.52 -1.60 4.84
N GLU A 56 -20.25 -0.62 5.37
CA GLU A 56 -19.73 0.74 5.60
C GLU A 56 -18.55 0.76 6.59
N ASP A 57 -18.58 -0.06 7.64
CA ASP A 57 -17.50 -0.15 8.61
C ASP A 57 -16.25 -0.79 7.98
N ALA A 58 -16.45 -1.77 7.09
CA ALA A 58 -15.36 -2.36 6.32
C ALA A 58 -14.70 -1.34 5.37
N VAL A 59 -15.50 -0.52 4.67
CA VAL A 59 -15.00 0.55 3.80
C VAL A 59 -14.26 1.61 4.61
N TYR A 60 -14.80 2.00 5.77
CA TYR A 60 -14.14 2.95 6.67
C TYR A 60 -12.78 2.43 7.13
N LYS A 61 -12.73 1.19 7.63
CA LYS A 61 -11.48 0.55 8.05
C LYS A 61 -10.47 0.50 6.91
N LEU A 62 -10.87 0.05 5.72
CA LEU A 62 -9.99 -0.03 4.55
C LEU A 62 -9.42 1.34 4.18
N ARG A 63 -10.23 2.39 4.22
CA ARG A 63 -9.78 3.78 3.96
C ARG A 63 -8.81 4.26 5.02
N THR A 64 -9.03 3.95 6.30
CA THR A 64 -8.09 4.29 7.38
C THR A 64 -6.76 3.57 7.20
N ASP A 65 -6.79 2.29 6.85
CA ASP A 65 -5.60 1.46 6.67
C ASP A 65 -4.83 1.88 5.40
N PHE A 66 -5.52 2.21 4.31
CA PHE A 66 -4.93 2.80 3.10
C PHE A 66 -4.09 4.04 3.42
N HIS A 67 -4.68 5.01 4.14
CA HIS A 67 -3.95 6.22 4.54
C HIS A 67 -2.81 5.91 5.51
N ARG A 68 -2.95 4.89 6.37
CA ARG A 68 -1.87 4.44 7.24
C ARG A 68 -0.68 3.93 6.42
N GLY A 69 -0.92 3.13 5.40
CA GLY A 69 0.12 2.67 4.47
C GLY A 69 0.82 3.83 3.76
N LEU A 70 0.07 4.78 3.19
CA LEU A 70 0.64 5.96 2.53
C LEU A 70 1.50 6.80 3.50
N ASN A 71 0.97 7.06 4.70
CA ASN A 71 1.69 7.85 5.73
C ASN A 71 2.92 7.14 6.25
N TRP A 72 2.93 5.81 6.27
CA TRP A 72 4.09 5.01 6.61
C TRP A 72 5.19 5.23 5.56
N PHE A 73 4.88 5.09 4.26
CA PHE A 73 5.86 5.33 3.19
C PHE A 73 6.42 6.76 3.19
N LYS A 74 5.60 7.78 3.47
CA LYS A 74 6.08 9.17 3.62
C LYS A 74 7.21 9.30 4.66
N GLN A 75 7.21 8.46 5.69
CA GLN A 75 8.18 8.51 6.78
C GLN A 75 9.34 7.53 6.60
N THR A 76 9.09 6.35 6.06
CA THR A 76 10.09 5.28 5.94
C THR A 76 10.86 5.35 4.63
N ASN A 77 10.19 5.67 3.52
CA ASN A 77 10.80 5.75 2.21
C ASN A 77 10.03 6.75 1.33
N ALA A 78 10.28 8.04 1.57
CA ALA A 78 9.63 9.13 0.86
C ALA A 78 9.84 9.08 -0.66
N ARG A 79 10.95 8.47 -1.12
CA ARG A 79 11.20 8.28 -2.55
C ARG A 79 10.18 7.32 -3.16
N VAL A 80 9.92 6.18 -2.53
CA VAL A 80 8.90 5.23 -2.99
C VAL A 80 7.51 5.86 -2.98
N TYR A 81 7.18 6.63 -1.94
CA TYR A 81 5.94 7.40 -1.92
C TYR A 81 5.81 8.29 -3.17
N MET A 82 6.82 9.11 -3.46
CA MET A 82 6.78 10.06 -4.58
C MET A 82 6.87 9.40 -5.96
N GLU A 83 7.63 8.32 -6.11
CA GLU A 83 7.86 7.70 -7.41
C GLU A 83 6.78 6.67 -7.78
N LEU A 84 6.13 6.04 -6.81
CA LEU A 84 5.16 4.96 -7.06
C LEU A 84 3.72 5.24 -6.60
N LEU A 85 3.49 6.13 -5.62
CA LEU A 85 2.21 6.21 -4.89
C LEU A 85 1.55 7.60 -4.86
N ASP A 86 2.23 8.65 -5.34
CA ASP A 86 1.69 10.03 -5.46
C ASP A 86 1.14 10.27 -6.87
#